data_AF-A0A5B7GTK7-F1
#
_entry.id   AF-A0A5B7GTK7-F1
#
_cell.length_a   1.000
_cell.length_b   1.000
_cell.length_c   1.000
_cell.angle_alpha   90.00
_cell.angle_beta   90.00
_cell.angle_gamma   90.00
#
_symmetry.space_group_name_H-M   'P 1'
#
loop_
_entity.id
_entity.type
_entity.pdbx_description
1 polymer ?
#
loop_
_entity_poly.entity_id
_entity_poly.type
_entity_poly.pdbx_seq_one_letter_code
_entity_poly.pdbx_strand_id
1 'polypeptide(L)'
;MQDGQLWLCAPQAKQIWNCLAENAVFTVDRESCFKWFSKLMGDEPDLDPEINKDFFENNILQLDPSLLTENGMKCFDRFFKAVNSKEGKLVLKRRVHLMDDDDLIGVDYVWRVVLCGTEDIASRAIELLRETFTNLGPRLQANRVIIHDDFLSSCTSRLKCIYVIDLHMVTSGQSRREGVYLVVACEIGSHRQSFAGHLGR
;
A
#
# COMPACT_ATOMS: atom_id res chain seq x y z
N MET A 1 -35.30 -19.33 13.01
CA MET A 1 -33.96 -19.94 12.92
C MET A 1 -33.04 -18.80 12.53
N GLN A 2 -32.09 -18.41 13.40
CA GLN A 2 -31.15 -17.33 13.10
C GLN A 2 -30.13 -17.84 12.08
N ASP A 3 -29.95 -17.10 10.99
CA ASP A 3 -28.91 -17.35 9.99
C ASP A 3 -27.53 -17.27 10.66
N GLY A 4 -26.92 -18.43 10.88
CA GLY A 4 -25.55 -18.54 11.37
C GLY A 4 -24.59 -18.29 10.22
N GLN A 5 -24.23 -17.03 9.96
CA GLN A 5 -23.16 -16.72 9.03
C GLN A 5 -21.85 -17.29 9.59
N LEU A 6 -21.27 -18.25 8.88
CA LEU A 6 -20.08 -18.97 9.32
C LEU A 6 -18.83 -18.16 8.95
N TRP A 7 -18.39 -17.31 9.87
CA TRP A 7 -17.18 -16.52 9.70
C TRP A 7 -15.93 -17.40 9.72
N LEU A 8 -14.99 -17.10 8.84
CA LEU A 8 -13.65 -17.67 8.89
C LEU A 8 -12.91 -17.11 10.12
N CYS A 9 -12.51 -17.99 11.04
CA CYS A 9 -11.79 -17.54 12.23
C CYS A 9 -10.29 -17.28 11.93
N ALA A 10 -9.64 -16.46 12.75
CA ALA A 10 -8.25 -16.03 12.53
C ALA A 10 -7.24 -17.18 12.30
N PRO A 11 -7.29 -18.29 13.06
CA PRO A 11 -6.39 -19.42 12.81
C PRO A 11 -6.54 -20.02 11.41
N GLN A 12 -7.78 -20.14 10.92
CA GLN A 12 -8.07 -20.72 9.59
C GLN A 12 -7.61 -19.78 8.49
N ALA A 13 -7.93 -18.48 8.61
CA ALA A 13 -7.47 -17.45 7.68
C ALA A 13 -5.93 -17.46 7.56
N LYS A 14 -5.23 -17.53 8.69
CA LYS A 14 -3.77 -17.56 8.75
C LYS A 14 -3.18 -18.81 8.09
N GLN A 15 -3.78 -19.98 8.29
CA GLN A 15 -3.35 -21.21 7.63
C GLN A 15 -3.52 -21.14 6.11
N ILE A 16 -4.68 -20.66 5.64
CA ILE A 16 -4.93 -20.48 4.20
C ILE A 16 -3.91 -19.51 3.59
N TRP A 17 -3.68 -18.36 4.25
CA TRP A 17 -2.69 -17.39 3.81
C TRP A 17 -1.28 -17.97 3.74
N ASN A 18 -0.84 -18.66 4.79
CA ASN A 18 0.52 -19.21 4.84
C ASN A 18 0.73 -20.26 3.74
N CYS A 19 -0.23 -21.16 3.53
CA CYS A 19 -0.12 -22.22 2.53
C CYS A 19 -0.27 -21.72 1.09
N LEU A 20 -1.21 -20.80 0.85
CA LEU A 20 -1.60 -20.43 -0.52
C LEU A 20 -1.05 -19.07 -0.97
N ALA A 21 -0.60 -18.19 -0.07
CA ALA A 21 0.02 -16.91 -0.44
C ALA A 21 1.52 -16.91 -0.14
N GLU A 22 1.92 -17.10 1.11
CA GLU A 22 3.32 -16.99 1.53
C GLU A 22 4.16 -18.13 0.95
N ASN A 23 3.80 -19.37 1.26
CA ASN A 23 4.52 -20.59 0.90
C ASN A 23 3.89 -21.33 -0.29
N ALA A 24 3.17 -20.60 -1.15
CA ALA A 24 2.52 -21.18 -2.32
C ALA A 24 3.54 -21.87 -3.23
N VAL A 25 3.33 -23.15 -3.52
CA VAL A 25 4.17 -23.94 -4.42
C VAL A 25 4.01 -23.44 -5.86
N PHE A 26 2.76 -23.13 -6.26
CA PHE A 26 2.46 -22.61 -7.59
C PHE A 26 1.98 -21.16 -7.51
N THR A 27 2.41 -20.35 -8.48
CA THR A 27 1.99 -18.95 -8.59
C THR A 27 0.49 -18.80 -8.79
N VAL A 28 -0.17 -19.76 -9.45
CA VAL A 28 -1.63 -19.75 -9.65
C VAL A 28 -2.42 -19.86 -8.33
N ASP A 29 -1.88 -20.57 -7.34
CA ASP A 29 -2.48 -20.68 -6.01
C ASP A 29 -2.38 -19.34 -5.29
N ARG A 30 -1.21 -18.69 -5.37
CA ARG A 30 -0.97 -17.34 -4.84
C ARG A 30 -1.91 -16.30 -5.44
N GLU A 31 -2.05 -16.30 -6.76
CA GLU A 31 -2.99 -15.43 -7.47
C GLU A 31 -4.44 -15.65 -7.03
N SER A 32 -4.84 -16.91 -6.88
CA SER A 32 -6.19 -17.28 -6.46
C SER A 32 -6.45 -16.89 -5.00
N CYS A 33 -5.46 -17.09 -4.13
CA CYS A 33 -5.50 -16.70 -2.73
C CYS A 33 -5.70 -15.19 -2.58
N PHE A 34 -4.90 -14.37 -3.27
CA PHE A 34 -5.03 -12.92 -3.25
C PHE A 34 -6.40 -12.44 -3.74
N LYS A 35 -6.91 -13.02 -4.84
CA LYS A 35 -8.26 -12.70 -5.35
C LYS A 35 -9.34 -13.05 -4.35
N TRP A 36 -9.22 -14.18 -3.66
CA TRP A 36 -10.19 -14.62 -2.67
C TRP A 36 -10.19 -13.68 -1.46
N PHE A 37 -9.04 -13.41 -0.83
CA PHE A 37 -8.94 -12.46 0.28
C PHE A 37 -9.37 -11.03 -0.10
N SER A 38 -9.12 -10.60 -1.34
CA SER A 38 -9.62 -9.32 -1.84
C SER A 38 -11.15 -9.23 -1.79
N LYS A 39 -11.86 -10.32 -2.09
CA LYS A 39 -13.33 -10.34 -2.09
C LYS A 39 -13.90 -10.22 -0.68
N LEU A 40 -13.20 -10.76 0.33
CA LEU A 40 -13.62 -10.70 1.74
C LEU A 40 -13.70 -9.28 2.30
N MET A 41 -13.00 -8.32 1.69
CA MET A 41 -13.06 -6.90 2.05
C MET A 41 -14.17 -6.13 1.30
N GLY A 42 -15.00 -6.82 0.50
CA GLY A 42 -16.08 -6.25 -0.29
C GLY A 42 -17.46 -6.42 0.35
N ASP A 43 -18.48 -6.63 -0.48
CA ASP A 43 -19.89 -6.63 -0.05
C ASP A 43 -20.31 -7.91 0.70
N GLU A 44 -19.55 -9.00 0.57
CA GLU A 44 -19.75 -10.27 1.28
C GLU A 44 -18.51 -10.59 2.13
N PRO A 45 -18.38 -10.03 3.33
CA PRO A 45 -17.29 -10.41 4.22
C PRO A 45 -17.61 -11.78 4.81
N ASP A 46 -16.82 -12.80 4.44
CA ASP A 46 -16.77 -14.08 5.18
C ASP A 46 -15.64 -14.08 6.21
N LEU A 47 -14.91 -12.95 6.36
CA LEU A 47 -13.86 -12.75 7.37
C LEU A 47 -14.41 -11.91 8.52
N ASP A 48 -14.21 -12.37 9.75
CA ASP A 48 -14.66 -11.65 10.94
C ASP A 48 -14.05 -10.23 10.97
N PRO A 49 -14.86 -9.15 10.98
CA PRO A 49 -14.35 -7.79 11.00
C PRO A 49 -13.39 -7.48 12.15
N GLU A 50 -13.48 -8.21 13.28
CA GLU A 50 -12.61 -8.03 14.44
C GLU A 50 -11.17 -8.48 14.17
N ILE A 51 -10.97 -9.45 13.28
CA ILE A 51 -9.64 -10.00 12.99
C ILE A 51 -8.96 -9.31 11.80
N ASN A 52 -9.67 -8.45 11.05
CA ASN A 52 -9.14 -7.81 9.84
C ASN A 52 -7.84 -7.04 10.07
N LYS A 53 -7.76 -6.29 11.18
CA LYS A 53 -6.56 -5.50 11.53
C LYS A 53 -5.40 -6.42 11.89
N ASP A 54 -5.63 -7.38 12.79
CA ASP A 54 -4.61 -8.36 13.20
C ASP A 54 -4.08 -9.15 12.00
N PHE A 55 -4.98 -9.61 11.12
CA PHE A 55 -4.62 -10.32 9.90
C PHE A 55 -3.83 -9.43 8.94
N PHE A 56 -4.23 -8.17 8.77
CA PHE A 56 -3.48 -7.23 7.94
C PHE A 56 -2.05 -7.07 8.46
N GLU A 57 -1.88 -6.75 9.74
CA GLU A 57 -0.58 -6.47 10.37
C GLU A 57 0.34 -7.70 10.43
N ASN A 58 -0.20 -8.88 10.76
CA ASN A 58 0.59 -10.08 11.01
C ASN A 58 0.78 -10.98 9.78
N ASN A 59 0.06 -10.73 8.69
CA ASN A 59 0.14 -11.56 7.49
C ASN A 59 0.42 -10.75 6.24
N ILE A 60 -0.46 -9.80 5.89
CA ILE A 60 -0.34 -9.04 4.65
C ILE A 60 0.89 -8.12 4.69
N LEU A 61 1.10 -7.39 5.79
CA LEU A 61 2.28 -6.51 5.95
C LEU A 61 3.59 -7.28 6.13
N GLN A 62 3.52 -8.60 6.36
CA GLN A 62 4.69 -9.45 6.53
C GLN A 62 5.13 -10.12 5.23
N LEU A 63 4.26 -10.19 4.22
CA LEU A 63 4.57 -10.80 2.94
C LEU A 63 5.76 -10.11 2.26
N ASP A 64 6.74 -10.86 1.78
CA ASP A 64 7.86 -10.31 1.02
C ASP A 64 7.34 -9.55 -0.23
N PRO A 65 7.66 -8.25 -0.41
CA PRO A 65 7.32 -7.51 -1.62
C PRO A 65 7.71 -8.18 -2.94
N SER A 66 8.73 -9.05 -2.95
CA SER A 66 9.14 -9.80 -4.13
C SER A 66 8.10 -10.83 -4.60
N LEU A 67 7.23 -11.28 -3.69
CA LEU A 67 6.13 -12.22 -3.94
C LEU A 67 4.82 -11.52 -4.31
N LEU A 68 4.76 -10.19 -4.16
CA LEU A 68 3.56 -9.42 -4.43
C LEU A 68 3.31 -9.35 -5.93
N THR A 69 2.10 -9.69 -6.33
CA THR A 69 1.66 -9.63 -7.74
C THR A 69 0.58 -8.59 -7.90
N GLU A 70 0.04 -8.43 -9.11
CA GLU A 70 -1.03 -7.44 -9.34
C GLU A 70 -2.26 -7.72 -8.46
N ASN A 71 -2.66 -9.00 -8.35
CA ASN A 71 -3.77 -9.34 -7.46
C ASN A 71 -3.37 -9.23 -5.98
N GLY A 72 -2.09 -9.46 -5.64
CA GLY A 72 -1.56 -9.20 -4.30
C GLY A 72 -1.65 -7.72 -3.91
N MET A 73 -1.31 -6.81 -4.83
CA MET A 73 -1.42 -5.37 -4.61
C MET A 73 -2.88 -4.92 -4.47
N LYS A 74 -3.80 -5.50 -5.27
CA LYS A 74 -5.25 -5.26 -5.11
C LYS A 74 -5.77 -5.77 -3.76
N CYS A 75 -5.29 -6.92 -3.29
CA CYS A 75 -5.62 -7.46 -1.98
C CYS A 75 -5.13 -6.52 -0.87
N PHE A 76 -3.86 -6.09 -0.95
CA PHE A 76 -3.28 -5.12 -0.04
C PHE A 76 -4.12 -3.83 0.01
N ASP A 77 -4.42 -3.21 -1.14
CA ASP A 77 -5.17 -1.96 -1.22
C ASP A 77 -6.55 -2.05 -0.55
N ARG A 78 -7.26 -3.16 -0.74
CA ARG A 78 -8.56 -3.37 -0.09
C ARG A 78 -8.45 -3.48 1.42
N PHE A 79 -7.50 -4.25 1.94
CA PHE A 79 -7.27 -4.33 3.39
C PHE A 79 -6.81 -2.99 3.97
N PHE A 80 -5.88 -2.31 3.28
CA PHE A 80 -5.38 -1.00 3.67
C PHE A 80 -6.54 0.00 3.83
N LYS A 81 -7.45 0.06 2.84
CA LYS A 81 -8.63 0.93 2.89
C LYS A 81 -9.62 0.51 3.98
N ALA A 82 -9.91 -0.79 4.10
CA ALA A 82 -10.86 -1.30 5.08
C ALA A 82 -10.39 -1.07 6.53
N VAL A 83 -9.14 -1.41 6.85
CA VAL A 83 -8.56 -1.25 8.18
C VAL A 83 -8.46 0.24 8.54
N ASN A 84 -7.88 1.07 7.67
CA ASN A 84 -7.74 2.49 7.99
C ASN A 84 -9.09 3.23 8.03
N SER A 85 -10.12 2.77 7.29
CA SER A 85 -11.47 3.32 7.43
C SER A 85 -12.11 2.94 8.76
N LYS A 86 -11.95 1.68 9.21
CA LYS A 86 -12.45 1.21 10.51
C LYS A 86 -11.78 1.96 11.67
N GLU A 87 -10.50 2.26 11.53
CA GLU A 87 -9.70 3.02 12.52
C GLU A 87 -9.92 4.54 12.43
N GLY A 88 -10.80 5.01 11.53
CA GLY A 88 -11.13 6.44 11.39
C GLY A 88 -10.02 7.30 10.77
N LYS A 89 -9.04 6.67 10.12
CA LYS A 89 -7.91 7.34 9.43
C LYS A 89 -8.22 7.64 7.96
N LEU A 90 -9.12 6.87 7.35
CA LEU A 90 -9.70 7.14 6.04
C LEU A 90 -11.20 7.42 6.16
N VAL A 91 -11.70 8.36 5.35
CA VAL A 91 -13.12 8.70 5.25
C VAL A 91 -13.59 8.50 3.81
N LEU A 92 -14.61 7.67 3.61
CA LEU A 92 -15.21 7.44 2.29
C LEU A 92 -16.18 8.58 1.93
N LYS A 93 -15.88 9.32 0.86
CA LYS A 93 -16.74 10.39 0.33
C LYS A 93 -16.86 10.28 -1.19
N ARG A 94 -18.09 10.16 -1.70
CA ARG A 94 -18.37 10.05 -3.15
C ARG A 94 -17.52 8.96 -3.84
N ARG A 95 -17.38 7.80 -3.20
CA ARG A 95 -16.56 6.65 -3.66
C ARG A 95 -15.04 6.88 -3.66
N VAL A 96 -14.56 7.97 -3.07
CA VAL A 96 -13.13 8.26 -2.90
C VAL A 96 -12.79 8.17 -1.42
N HIS A 97 -11.69 7.49 -1.08
CA HIS A 97 -11.16 7.49 0.29
C HIS A 97 -10.32 8.74 0.49
N LEU A 98 -10.59 9.48 1.55
CA LEU A 98 -9.86 10.68 1.93
C LEU A 98 -9.04 10.40 3.20
N MET A 99 -7.76 10.77 3.19
CA MET A 99 -6.88 10.67 4.36
C MET A 99 -7.25 11.73 5.39
N ASP A 100 -7.79 11.31 6.52
CA ASP A 100 -8.25 12.20 7.58
C ASP A 100 -7.36 12.10 8.84
N ASP A 101 -6.35 11.23 8.81
CA ASP A 101 -5.26 11.05 9.77
C ASP A 101 -4.01 10.56 8.99
N ASP A 102 -2.84 11.13 9.23
CA ASP A 102 -1.59 10.83 8.53
C ASP A 102 -0.84 9.61 9.07
N ASP A 103 -1.21 9.09 10.24
CA ASP A 103 -0.63 7.88 10.86
C ASP A 103 -1.24 6.59 10.26
N LEU A 104 -1.24 6.44 8.94
CA LEU A 104 -1.90 5.30 8.28
C LEU A 104 -1.20 3.96 8.55
N ILE A 105 -1.99 2.95 8.93
CA ILE A 105 -1.51 1.58 9.16
C ILE A 105 -1.11 0.97 7.83
N GLY A 106 0.13 0.48 7.75
CA GLY A 106 0.67 -0.20 6.56
C GLY A 106 1.41 0.71 5.58
N VAL A 107 1.55 2.02 5.83
CA VAL A 107 2.32 2.93 4.95
C VAL A 107 3.78 2.51 4.80
N ASP A 108 4.43 2.06 5.87
CA ASP A 108 5.82 1.57 5.77
C ASP A 108 5.94 0.32 4.91
N TYR A 109 4.90 -0.52 4.85
CA TYR A 109 4.88 -1.64 3.92
C TYR A 109 4.76 -1.17 2.47
N VAL A 110 3.92 -0.16 2.19
CA VAL A 110 3.84 0.43 0.84
C VAL A 110 5.22 0.93 0.42
N TRP A 111 5.94 1.60 1.31
CA TRP A 111 7.33 2.00 1.05
C TRP A 111 8.25 0.81 0.79
N ARG A 112 8.16 -0.27 1.58
CA ARG A 112 8.91 -1.51 1.28
C ARG A 112 8.58 -2.05 -0.11
N VAL A 113 7.33 -1.96 -0.57
CA VAL A 113 6.92 -2.38 -1.91
C VAL A 113 7.51 -1.48 -3.00
N VAL A 114 7.51 -0.16 -2.81
CA VAL A 114 8.16 0.78 -3.73
C VAL A 114 9.66 0.46 -3.88
N LEU A 115 10.32 0.10 -2.78
CA LEU A 115 11.77 -0.12 -2.73
C LEU A 115 12.19 -1.51 -3.21
N CYS A 116 11.42 -2.55 -2.87
CA CYS A 116 11.83 -3.93 -3.04
C CYS A 116 10.96 -4.72 -4.04
N GLY A 117 9.81 -4.18 -4.44
CA GLY A 117 8.88 -4.83 -5.37
C GLY A 117 9.42 -4.94 -6.80
N THR A 118 8.70 -5.63 -7.67
CA THR A 118 8.94 -5.55 -9.12
C THR A 118 8.53 -4.16 -9.64
N GLU A 119 9.06 -3.75 -10.80
CA GLU A 119 8.78 -2.42 -11.38
C GLU A 119 7.28 -2.14 -11.50
N ASP A 120 6.52 -3.09 -12.06
CA ASP A 120 5.06 -2.98 -12.22
C ASP A 120 4.30 -2.80 -10.90
N ILE A 121 4.81 -3.39 -9.81
CA ILE A 121 4.18 -3.38 -8.50
C ILE A 121 4.62 -2.15 -7.70
N ALA A 122 5.88 -1.74 -7.83
CA ALA A 122 6.40 -0.50 -7.28
C ALA A 122 5.64 0.71 -7.85
N SER A 123 5.39 0.74 -9.17
CA SER A 123 4.58 1.79 -9.82
C SER A 123 3.17 1.89 -9.22
N ARG A 124 2.50 0.76 -9.00
CA ARG A 124 1.18 0.73 -8.34
C ARG A 124 1.22 1.20 -6.88
N ALA A 125 2.29 0.85 -6.15
CA ALA A 125 2.49 1.33 -4.79
C ALA A 125 2.72 2.86 -4.74
N ILE A 126 3.43 3.42 -5.71
CA ILE A 126 3.61 4.88 -5.86
C ILE A 126 2.27 5.55 -6.15
N GLU A 127 1.47 4.99 -7.06
CA GLU A 127 0.12 5.49 -7.34
C GLU A 127 -0.75 5.49 -6.08
N LEU A 128 -0.72 4.42 -5.29
CA LEU A 128 -1.45 4.34 -4.02
C LEU A 128 -1.00 5.42 -3.02
N LEU A 129 0.32 5.62 -2.84
CA LEU A 129 0.84 6.69 -1.99
C LEU A 129 0.37 8.05 -2.48
N ARG A 130 0.51 8.32 -3.79
CA ARG A 130 0.09 9.57 -4.41
C ARG A 130 -1.39 9.83 -4.17
N GLU A 131 -2.26 8.86 -4.46
CA GLU A 131 -3.70 9.02 -4.25
C GLU A 131 -4.04 9.28 -2.78
N THR A 132 -3.42 8.54 -1.86
CA THR A 132 -3.70 8.65 -0.43
C THR A 132 -3.31 10.01 0.13
N PHE A 133 -2.08 10.47 -0.17
CA PHE A 133 -1.53 11.71 0.39
C PHE A 133 -1.99 12.99 -0.35
N THR A 134 -2.62 12.87 -1.53
CA THR A 134 -3.21 14.03 -2.23
C THR A 134 -4.70 14.22 -1.99
N ASN A 135 -5.39 13.16 -1.54
CA ASN A 135 -6.81 13.19 -1.21
C ASN A 135 -7.02 13.42 0.29
N LEU A 136 -6.77 14.64 0.77
CA LEU A 136 -6.94 14.97 2.19
C LEU A 136 -8.41 15.10 2.61
N GLY A 137 -8.73 14.50 3.74
CA GLY A 137 -9.99 14.61 4.45
C GLY A 137 -10.14 15.96 5.17
N PRO A 138 -11.36 16.31 5.61
CA PRO A 138 -11.67 17.62 6.20
C PRO A 138 -10.77 18.02 7.38
N ARG A 139 -10.33 17.07 8.22
CA ARG A 139 -9.48 17.36 9.38
C ARG A 139 -8.09 17.84 8.98
N LEU A 140 -7.58 17.38 7.85
CA LEU A 140 -6.23 17.67 7.38
C LEU A 140 -6.14 18.85 6.41
N GLN A 141 -7.27 19.35 5.90
CA GLN A 141 -7.29 20.44 4.90
C GLN A 141 -6.58 21.71 5.37
N ALA A 142 -6.68 22.08 6.65
CA ALA A 142 -6.03 23.26 7.21
C ALA A 142 -4.49 23.16 7.16
N ASN A 143 -3.95 21.94 7.23
CA ASN A 143 -2.51 21.66 7.24
C ASN A 143 -2.01 21.13 5.89
N ARG A 144 -2.81 21.21 4.82
CA ARG A 144 -2.53 20.61 3.52
C ARG A 144 -1.13 20.89 2.99
N VAL A 145 -0.70 22.15 3.04
CA VAL A 145 0.61 22.55 2.50
C VAL A 145 1.74 21.87 3.27
N ILE A 146 1.65 21.82 4.60
CA ILE A 146 2.66 21.20 5.47
C ILE A 146 2.71 19.70 5.20
N ILE A 147 1.54 19.02 5.21
CA ILE A 147 1.44 17.57 4.97
C ILE A 147 2.01 17.19 3.60
N HIS A 148 1.71 17.98 2.57
CA HIS A 148 2.24 17.73 1.23
C HIS A 148 3.75 17.96 1.16
N ASP A 149 4.28 18.98 1.83
CA ASP A 149 5.73 19.25 1.88
C ASP A 149 6.47 18.16 2.65
N ASP A 150 5.94 17.72 3.79
CA ASP A 150 6.47 16.62 4.59
C ASP A 150 6.46 15.30 3.80
N PHE A 151 5.38 15.02 3.06
CA PHE A 151 5.31 13.86 2.18
C PHE A 151 6.38 13.92 1.09
N LEU A 152 6.53 15.06 0.40
CA LEU A 152 7.56 15.23 -0.64
C LEU A 152 8.99 15.13 -0.07
N SER A 153 9.20 15.66 1.12
CA SER A 153 10.47 15.57 1.85
C SER A 153 10.79 14.11 2.23
N SER A 154 9.78 13.37 2.69
CA SER A 154 9.86 11.94 2.98
C SER A 154 10.18 11.12 1.73
N CYS A 155 9.46 11.35 0.62
CA CYS A 155 9.74 10.76 -0.69
C CYS A 155 11.20 11.01 -1.10
N THR A 156 11.63 12.27 -1.02
CA THR A 156 12.99 12.68 -1.39
C THR A 156 14.04 11.99 -0.54
N SER A 157 13.83 11.92 0.78
CA SER A 157 14.77 11.32 1.73
C SER A 157 14.87 9.81 1.54
N ARG A 158 13.73 9.12 1.42
CA ARG A 158 13.67 7.67 1.20
C ARG A 158 14.29 7.29 -0.14
N LEU A 159 14.04 8.06 -1.21
CA LEU A 159 14.68 7.83 -2.51
C LEU A 159 16.19 8.12 -2.49
N LYS A 160 16.63 9.21 -1.83
CA LYS A 160 18.06 9.54 -1.69
C LYS A 160 18.86 8.45 -0.99
N CYS A 161 18.32 7.87 0.09
CA CYS A 161 18.97 6.75 0.77
C CYS A 161 19.26 5.58 -0.18
N ILE A 162 18.43 5.38 -1.20
CA ILE A 162 18.63 4.32 -2.18
C ILE A 162 19.80 4.63 -3.11
N TYR A 163 19.86 5.84 -3.68
CA TYR A 163 21.00 6.24 -4.51
C TYR A 163 22.33 6.10 -3.78
N VAL A 164 22.33 6.37 -2.47
CA VAL A 164 23.52 6.20 -1.61
C VAL A 164 23.82 4.72 -1.38
N ILE A 165 22.83 3.87 -1.13
CA ILE A 165 23.01 2.42 -0.96
C ILE A 165 23.48 1.77 -2.27
N ASP A 166 22.88 2.13 -3.40
CA ASP A 166 23.27 1.62 -4.72
C ASP A 166 24.71 2.00 -5.06
N LEU A 167 25.15 3.22 -4.76
CA LEU A 167 26.55 3.61 -4.96
C LEU A 167 27.51 2.77 -4.11
N HIS A 168 27.18 2.52 -2.85
CA HIS A 168 27.96 1.61 -1.99
C HIS A 168 27.93 0.16 -2.50
N MET A 169 26.78 -0.34 -2.97
CA MET A 169 26.63 -1.70 -3.49
C MET A 169 27.35 -1.92 -4.83
N VAL A 170 27.37 -0.91 -5.69
CA VAL A 170 28.15 -0.87 -6.94
C VAL A 170 29.65 -0.91 -6.63
N THR A 171 30.11 -0.20 -5.58
CA THR A 171 31.49 -0.33 -5.11
C THR A 171 31.83 -1.70 -4.51
N SER A 172 30.83 -2.47 -4.06
CA SER A 172 30.98 -3.83 -3.54
C SER A 172 30.58 -4.95 -4.53
N GLY A 173 30.28 -4.63 -5.79
CA GLY A 173 30.14 -5.62 -6.88
C GLY A 173 28.78 -6.33 -7.02
N GLN A 174 27.69 -5.82 -6.44
CA GLN A 174 26.35 -6.40 -6.58
C GLN A 174 25.38 -5.39 -7.24
N SER A 175 24.91 -5.73 -8.46
CA SER A 175 24.11 -4.82 -9.30
C SER A 175 22.62 -5.17 -9.26
N ARG A 176 21.75 -4.18 -9.01
CA ARG A 176 20.37 -4.16 -9.54
C ARG A 176 19.71 -2.78 -9.56
N ARG A 177 19.03 -2.50 -10.69
CA ARG A 177 17.81 -1.68 -10.92
C ARG A 177 17.90 -0.13 -10.93
N GLU A 178 18.62 0.44 -11.90
CA GLU A 178 18.59 1.90 -12.19
C GLU A 178 17.23 2.42 -12.75
N GLY A 179 16.37 1.56 -13.30
CA GLY A 179 15.18 1.98 -14.06
C GLY A 179 14.01 2.55 -13.24
N VAL A 180 13.77 2.02 -12.04
CA VAL A 180 12.58 2.39 -11.23
C VAL A 180 12.71 3.81 -10.68
N TYR A 181 13.92 4.22 -10.29
CA TYR A 181 14.16 5.50 -9.62
C TYR A 181 13.94 6.72 -10.52
N LEU A 182 14.18 6.58 -11.82
CA LEU A 182 13.96 7.67 -12.78
C LEU A 182 12.47 7.97 -12.96
N VAL A 183 11.60 6.96 -12.93
CA VAL A 183 10.15 7.12 -13.12
C VAL A 183 9.54 7.84 -11.91
N VAL A 184 9.89 7.44 -10.69
CA VAL A 184 9.39 8.08 -9.46
C VAL A 184 9.84 9.55 -9.37
N ALA A 185 11.11 9.82 -9.68
CA ALA A 185 11.64 11.19 -9.68
C ALA A 185 11.01 12.06 -10.78
N CYS A 186 10.70 11.48 -11.96
CA CYS A 186 10.11 12.21 -13.09
C CYS A 186 8.62 12.52 -12.88
N GLU A 187 7.85 11.62 -12.27
CA GLU A 187 6.43 11.87 -11.93
C GLU A 187 6.28 12.89 -10.79
N ILE A 188 7.15 12.83 -9.77
CA ILE A 188 7.20 13.84 -8.70
C ILE A 188 7.66 15.19 -9.25
N GLY A 189 8.66 15.21 -10.14
CA GLY A 189 9.20 16.42 -10.76
C GLY A 189 8.21 17.14 -11.70
N SER A 190 7.40 16.39 -12.45
CA SER A 190 6.40 16.95 -13.37
C SER A 190 5.28 17.72 -12.63
N HIS A 191 4.98 17.34 -11.39
CA HIS A 191 3.97 18.03 -10.57
C HIS A 191 4.46 19.32 -9.91
N ARG A 192 5.78 19.53 -9.74
CA ARG A 192 6.33 20.82 -9.29
C ARG A 192 5.93 21.98 -10.21
N GLN A 193 5.76 21.70 -11.51
CA GLN A 193 5.31 22.69 -12.51
C GLN A 193 3.78 22.88 -12.52
N SER A 194 3.01 21.82 -12.25
CA SER A 194 1.54 21.89 -12.25
C SER A 194 0.97 22.58 -11.00
N PHE A 195 1.59 22.40 -9.82
CA PHE A 195 1.18 23.08 -8.59
C PHE A 195 1.57 24.58 -8.57
N ALA A 196 2.66 24.97 -9.22
CA ALA A 196 3.02 26.38 -9.40
C ALA A 196 2.02 27.15 -10.29
N GLY A 197 1.30 26.46 -11.18
CA GLY A 197 0.30 27.07 -12.06
C GLY A 197 -1.08 27.33 -11.43
N HIS A 198 -1.36 26.79 -10.23
CA HIS A 198 -2.63 27.00 -9.51
C HIS A 198 -2.52 27.95 -8.31
N LEU A 199 -1.32 28.41 -7.97
CA LEU A 199 -1.07 29.44 -6.94
C LEU A 199 -0.86 30.85 -7.54
N GLY A 200 -1.08 30.99 -8.85
CA GLY A 200 -0.96 32.26 -9.57
C GLY A 200 -2.27 32.67 -10.24
N ARG A 201 -3.32 32.95 -9.47
CA ARG A 201 -4.39 33.91 -9.79
C ARG A 201 -5.01 34.46 -8.52
#